data_AF-A0AAJ5ZZB8-F1
#
_entry.id   AF-A0AAJ5ZZB8-F1
#
_cell.length_a   1.000
_cell.length_b   1.000
_cell.length_c   1.000
_cell.angle_alpha   90.00
_cell.angle_beta   90.00
_cell.angle_gamma   90.00
#
_symmetry.space_group_name_H-M   'P 1'
#
loop_
_entity.id
_entity.type
_entity.pdbx_description
1 polymer ?
#
loop_
_entity_poly.entity_id
_entity_poly.type
_entity_poly.pdbx_seq_one_letter_code
_entity_poly.pdbx_strand_id
1 'polypeptide(L)'
;MRAQNYYWNTFCIIKRDLYYLEEHEKHLDKIARSLNVSSAIASSSAIAGWALWKEIDFVWGAVIAVSQVYAAVKPYLPYGQRLKALNSLRPELDALATTAEEDWLKIASGMLTESEIRRLAGNLNRKINQSTYKHFKGLILPENKEFLAIAEEKTRVYMKTRLTED
;
A
#
# COMPACT_ATOMS: atom_id res chain seq x y z
N MET A 1 -17.68 11.56 26.29
CA MET A 1 -16.20 11.35 26.19
C MET A 1 -15.81 9.97 25.62
N ARG A 2 -16.44 8.86 26.06
CA ARG A 2 -16.10 7.52 25.54
C ARG A 2 -16.37 7.36 24.03
N ALA A 3 -17.45 7.96 23.52
CA ALA A 3 -17.80 7.90 22.10
C ALA A 3 -16.80 8.68 21.22
N GLN A 4 -16.38 9.87 21.67
CA GLN A 4 -15.37 10.69 20.99
C GLN A 4 -14.03 9.94 20.91
N ASN A 5 -13.56 9.37 22.02
CA ASN A 5 -12.31 8.59 22.04
C ASN A 5 -12.38 7.35 21.12
N TYR A 6 -13.55 6.70 21.03
CA TYR A 6 -13.74 5.58 20.13
C TYR A 6 -13.64 6.00 18.65
N TYR A 7 -14.29 7.10 18.29
CA TYR A 7 -14.21 7.66 16.95
C TYR A 7 -12.78 8.09 16.60
N TRP A 8 -12.12 8.81 17.51
CA TRP A 8 -10.73 9.23 17.37
C TRP A 8 -9.78 8.07 17.13
N ASN A 9 -9.89 7.02 17.95
CA ASN A 9 -9.08 5.82 17.78
C ASN A 9 -9.33 5.16 16.42
N THR A 10 -10.58 5.14 15.97
CA THR A 10 -10.93 4.62 14.65
C THR A 10 -10.26 5.43 13.54
N PHE A 11 -10.32 6.77 13.60
CA PHE A 11 -9.63 7.65 12.66
C PHE A 11 -8.11 7.43 12.64
N CYS A 12 -7.47 7.34 13.81
CA CYS A 12 -6.05 7.07 13.94
C CYS A 12 -5.64 5.73 13.30
N ILE A 13 -6.43 4.67 13.54
CA ILE A 13 -6.21 3.36 12.93
C ILE A 13 -6.26 3.45 11.41
N ILE A 14 -7.22 4.20 10.86
CA ILE A 14 -7.38 4.35 9.41
C ILE A 14 -6.20 5.08 8.78
N LYS A 15 -5.76 6.18 9.39
CA LYS A 15 -4.58 6.92 8.91
C LYS A 15 -3.32 6.08 8.99
N ARG A 16 -3.12 5.32 10.06
CA ARG A 16 -2.03 4.35 10.18
C ARG A 16 -2.08 3.32 9.06
N ASP A 17 -3.25 2.71 8.84
CA ASP A 17 -3.41 1.68 7.81
C ASP A 17 -3.16 2.26 6.42
N LEU A 18 -3.55 3.50 6.15
CA LEU A 18 -3.24 4.20 4.89
C LEU A 18 -1.72 4.35 4.68
N TYR A 19 -0.98 4.80 5.70
CA TYR A 19 0.49 4.91 5.62
C TYR A 19 1.18 3.55 5.51
N TYR A 20 0.62 2.53 6.16
CA TYR A 20 1.12 1.16 6.06
C TYR A 20 0.99 0.61 4.63
N LEU A 21 -0.16 0.84 3.99
CA LEU A 21 -0.40 0.45 2.61
C LEU A 21 0.51 1.23 1.65
N GLU A 22 0.78 2.50 1.91
CA GLU A 22 1.70 3.32 1.11
C GLU A 22 3.15 2.78 1.15
N GLU A 23 3.63 2.32 2.30
CA GLU A 23 4.99 1.74 2.36
C GLU A 23 5.08 0.39 1.68
N HIS A 24 4.03 -0.43 1.76
CA HIS A 24 3.93 -1.64 0.93
C HIS A 24 3.94 -1.32 -0.56
N GLU A 25 3.20 -0.30 -0.99
CA GLU A 25 3.15 0.15 -2.38
C GLU A 25 4.55 0.56 -2.88
N LYS A 26 5.26 1.41 -2.13
CA LYS A 26 6.62 1.87 -2.47
C LYS A 26 7.61 0.71 -2.56
N HIS A 27 7.54 -0.23 -1.63
CA HIS A 27 8.42 -1.39 -1.63
C HIS A 27 8.19 -2.27 -2.86
N LEU A 28 6.93 -2.55 -3.18
CA LEU A 28 6.55 -3.35 -4.34
C LEU A 28 6.93 -2.66 -5.66
N ASP A 29 6.72 -1.34 -5.76
CA ASP A 29 7.10 -0.56 -6.94
C ASP A 29 8.62 -0.57 -7.16
N LYS A 30 9.41 -0.43 -6.09
CA LYS A 30 10.88 -0.52 -6.18
C LYS A 30 11.35 -1.88 -6.70
N ILE A 31 10.75 -2.97 -6.21
CA ILE A 31 11.05 -4.33 -6.70
C ILE A 31 10.68 -4.45 -8.17
N ALA A 32 9.46 -4.06 -8.54
CA ALA A 32 8.98 -4.15 -9.92
C ALA A 32 9.87 -3.34 -10.89
N ARG A 33 10.26 -2.13 -10.51
CA ARG A 33 11.16 -1.27 -11.28
C ARG A 33 12.55 -1.89 -11.43
N SER A 34 13.13 -2.41 -10.35
CA SER A 34 14.43 -3.08 -10.40
C SER A 34 14.41 -4.27 -11.35
N LEU A 35 13.38 -5.11 -11.27
CA LEU A 35 13.25 -6.28 -12.14
C LEU A 35 13.09 -5.90 -13.61
N ASN A 36 12.32 -4.85 -13.90
CA ASN A 36 12.15 -4.36 -15.27
C ASN A 36 13.47 -3.81 -15.84
N VAL A 37 14.23 -3.06 -15.04
CA VAL A 37 15.56 -2.55 -15.44
C VAL A 37 16.54 -3.70 -15.67
N SER A 38 16.62 -4.67 -14.75
CA SER A 38 17.48 -5.84 -14.91
C SER A 38 17.13 -6.64 -16.16
N SER A 39 15.84 -6.81 -16.45
CA SER A 39 15.37 -7.47 -17.67
C SER A 39 15.75 -6.69 -18.93
N ALA A 40 15.67 -5.36 -18.93
CA ALA A 40 16.05 -4.53 -20.07
C ALA A 40 17.55 -4.58 -20.35
N ILE A 41 18.37 -4.57 -19.30
CA ILE A 41 19.82 -4.75 -19.40
C ILE A 41 20.13 -6.14 -19.95
N ALA A 42 19.55 -7.20 -19.37
CA ALA A 42 19.76 -8.57 -19.83
C ALA A 42 19.38 -8.76 -21.31
N SER A 43 18.25 -8.20 -21.75
CA SER A 43 17.83 -8.26 -23.16
C SER A 43 18.80 -7.53 -24.09
N SER A 44 19.25 -6.33 -23.72
CA SER A 44 20.22 -5.55 -24.51
C SER A 44 21.59 -6.25 -24.58
N SER A 45 22.03 -6.79 -23.44
CA SER A 45 23.27 -7.54 -23.30
C SER A 45 23.25 -8.84 -24.11
N ALA A 46 22.13 -9.57 -24.15
CA ALA A 46 22.00 -10.80 -24.92
C ALA A 46 22.19 -10.56 -26.44
N ILE A 47 21.65 -9.47 -26.99
CA ILE A 47 21.82 -9.09 -28.40
C ILE A 47 23.28 -8.71 -28.70
N ALA A 48 23.90 -7.92 -27.82
CA ALA A 48 25.30 -7.51 -27.97
C ALA A 48 26.26 -8.70 -27.84
N GLY A 49 25.97 -9.63 -26.93
CA GLY A 49 26.74 -10.85 -26.69
C GLY A 49 26.78 -11.76 -27.92
N TRP A 50 25.61 -11.99 -28.53
CA TRP A 50 25.48 -12.78 -29.75
C TRP A 50 26.17 -12.14 -30.96
N ALA A 51 26.19 -10.81 -31.03
CA ALA A 51 26.77 -10.07 -32.16
C ALA A 51 28.31 -9.97 -32.10
N LEU A 52 28.90 -9.98 -30.90
CA LEU A 52 30.33 -9.67 -30.73
C LEU A 52 31.19 -10.88 -30.34
N TRP A 53 30.75 -11.77 -29.43
CA TRP A 53 31.66 -12.72 -28.76
C TRP A 53 31.13 -14.17 -28.79
N LYS A 54 31.60 -14.97 -29.76
CA LYS A 54 31.27 -16.41 -29.88
C LYS A 54 31.93 -17.32 -28.83
N GLU A 55 32.96 -16.85 -28.13
CA GLU A 55 33.70 -17.69 -27.17
C GLU A 55 32.97 -17.86 -25.82
N ILE A 56 31.87 -17.14 -25.58
CA ILE A 56 31.13 -17.17 -24.31
C ILE A 56 29.64 -17.55 -24.50
N ASP A 57 29.32 -18.30 -25.57
CA ASP A 57 27.96 -18.72 -25.91
C ASP A 57 27.22 -19.41 -24.75
N PHE A 58 27.95 -20.16 -23.90
CA PHE A 58 27.39 -20.83 -22.73
C PHE A 58 26.84 -19.84 -21.67
N VAL A 59 27.55 -18.75 -21.39
CA VAL A 59 27.11 -17.74 -20.39
C VAL A 59 25.88 -17.00 -20.90
N TRP A 60 25.83 -16.68 -22.20
CA TRP A 60 24.67 -16.04 -22.81
C TRP A 60 23.45 -16.97 -22.84
N GLY A 61 23.65 -18.26 -23.14
CA GLY A 61 22.61 -19.28 -23.01
C GLY A 61 22.03 -19.36 -21.60
N ALA A 62 22.87 -19.28 -20.56
CA ALA A 62 22.42 -19.25 -19.18
C ALA A 62 21.61 -17.97 -18.84
N VAL A 63 22.05 -16.79 -19.29
CA VAL A 63 21.32 -15.53 -19.10
C VAL A 63 19.95 -15.56 -19.79
N ILE A 64 19.87 -16.11 -20.99
CA ILE A 64 18.61 -16.28 -21.72
C ILE A 64 17.71 -17.26 -20.96
N ALA A 65 18.22 -18.42 -20.55
CA ALA A 65 17.45 -19.42 -19.80
C ALA A 65 16.87 -18.84 -18.50
N VAL A 66 17.67 -18.10 -17.71
CA VAL A 66 17.20 -17.42 -16.50
C VAL A 66 16.13 -16.37 -16.83
N SER A 67 16.30 -15.62 -17.92
CA SER A 67 15.32 -14.63 -18.36
C SER A 67 14.00 -15.27 -18.78
N GLN A 68 14.03 -16.42 -19.44
CA GLN A 68 12.83 -17.18 -19.83
C GLN A 68 12.11 -17.76 -18.59
N VAL A 69 12.86 -18.31 -17.63
CA VAL A 69 12.29 -18.78 -16.35
C VAL A 69 11.62 -17.61 -15.62
N TYR A 70 12.28 -16.45 -15.55
CA TYR A 70 11.70 -15.26 -14.94
C TYR A 70 10.42 -14.81 -15.67
N ALA A 71 10.41 -14.76 -16.99
CA ALA A 71 9.24 -14.40 -17.78
C ALA A 71 8.07 -15.38 -17.56
N ALA A 72 8.35 -16.67 -17.42
CA ALA A 72 7.36 -17.71 -17.14
C ALA A 72 6.81 -17.63 -15.71
N VAL A 73 7.64 -17.27 -14.72
CA VAL A 73 7.26 -17.19 -13.29
C VAL A 73 6.57 -15.86 -12.94
N LYS A 74 6.91 -14.76 -13.62
CA LYS A 74 6.35 -13.41 -13.41
C LYS A 74 4.80 -13.38 -13.30
N PRO A 75 4.00 -14.03 -14.17
CA PRO A 75 2.54 -14.03 -14.04
C PRO A 75 2.00 -14.77 -12.80
N TYR A 76 2.78 -15.69 -12.22
CA TYR A 76 2.42 -16.44 -11.01
C TYR A 76 2.80 -15.72 -9.72
N LEU A 77 3.65 -14.68 -9.80
CA LEU A 77 4.03 -13.88 -8.64
C LEU A 77 2.91 -12.86 -8.32
N PRO A 78 2.34 -12.87 -7.10
CA PRO A 78 1.22 -12.00 -6.75
C PRO A 78 1.59 -10.52 -6.59
N TYR A 79 2.82 -10.11 -6.91
CA TYR A 79 3.29 -8.73 -6.74
C TYR A 79 2.50 -7.73 -7.59
N GLY A 80 2.26 -8.03 -8.87
CA GLY A 80 1.49 -7.14 -9.75
C GLY A 80 0.02 -7.02 -9.34
N GLN A 81 -0.59 -8.14 -8.89
CA GLN A 81 -1.97 -8.14 -8.42
C GLN A 81 -2.12 -7.40 -7.08
N ARG A 82 -1.18 -7.59 -6.15
CA ARG A 82 -1.11 -6.87 -4.87
C ARG A 82 -0.91 -5.37 -5.08
N LEU A 83 0.03 -4.97 -5.95
CA LEU A 83 0.27 -3.56 -6.27
C LEU A 83 -0.96 -2.91 -6.90
N LYS A 84 -1.62 -3.60 -7.85
CA LYS A 84 -2.86 -3.10 -8.45
C LYS A 84 -3.99 -2.94 -7.42
N ALA A 85 -4.13 -3.89 -6.50
CA ALA A 85 -5.12 -3.82 -5.42
C ALA A 85 -4.83 -2.66 -4.47
N LEU A 86 -3.56 -2.46 -4.08
CA LEU A 86 -3.11 -1.34 -3.24
C LEU A 86 -3.40 0.02 -3.91
N ASN A 87 -3.00 0.18 -5.17
CA ASN A 87 -3.21 1.42 -5.92
C ASN A 87 -4.69 1.75 -6.11
N SER A 88 -5.57 0.74 -6.13
CA SER A 88 -7.02 0.92 -6.24
C SER A 88 -7.68 1.23 -4.90
N LEU A 89 -7.18 0.64 -3.80
CA LEU A 89 -7.72 0.82 -2.46
C LEU A 89 -7.30 2.15 -1.84
N ARG A 90 -6.07 2.59 -2.08
CA ARG A 90 -5.48 3.77 -1.44
C ARG A 90 -6.29 5.06 -1.65
N PRO A 91 -6.74 5.42 -2.87
CA PRO A 91 -7.57 6.61 -3.07
C PRO A 91 -8.92 6.52 -2.35
N GLU A 92 -9.52 5.32 -2.28
CA GLU A 92 -10.78 5.12 -1.55
C GLU A 92 -10.57 5.31 -0.04
N LEU A 93 -9.49 4.78 0.54
CA LEU A 93 -9.17 4.95 1.95
C LEU A 93 -8.78 6.39 2.31
N ASP A 94 -8.06 7.09 1.43
CA ASP A 94 -7.68 8.49 1.66
C ASP A 94 -8.90 9.42 1.65
N ALA A 95 -9.85 9.17 0.74
CA ALA A 95 -11.14 9.87 0.73
C ALA A 95 -11.92 9.61 2.03
N LEU A 96 -11.98 8.36 2.49
CA LEU A 96 -12.64 8.01 3.76
C LEU A 96 -11.95 8.66 4.97
N ALA A 97 -10.61 8.73 4.97
CA ALA A 97 -9.86 9.36 6.02
C ALA A 97 -10.08 10.89 6.04
N THR A 98 -10.18 11.52 4.88
CA THR A 98 -10.52 12.96 4.76
C THR A 98 -11.92 13.24 5.30
N THR A 99 -12.92 12.45 4.91
CA THR A 99 -14.27 12.57 5.49
C THR A 99 -14.25 12.36 7.01
N ALA A 100 -13.45 11.40 7.48
CA ALA A 100 -13.37 11.12 8.91
C ALA A 100 -12.76 12.28 9.71
N GLU A 101 -11.83 13.03 9.12
CA GLU A 101 -11.24 14.23 9.69
C GLU A 101 -12.27 15.37 9.77
N GLU A 102 -13.03 15.62 8.70
CA GLU A 102 -14.12 16.59 8.71
C GLU A 102 -15.19 16.28 9.76
N ASP A 103 -15.55 15.00 9.88
CA ASP A 103 -16.49 14.52 10.89
C ASP A 103 -15.90 14.66 12.30
N TRP A 104 -14.59 14.45 12.49
CA TRP A 104 -13.93 14.71 13.77
C TRP A 104 -14.06 16.17 14.22
N LEU A 105 -13.89 17.14 13.32
CA LEU A 105 -14.05 18.57 13.64
C LEU A 105 -15.48 18.88 14.14
N LYS A 106 -16.51 18.26 13.54
CA LYS A 106 -17.91 18.38 13.99
C LYS A 106 -18.16 17.72 15.35
N ILE A 107 -17.43 16.65 15.65
CA ILE A 107 -17.49 15.95 16.94
C ILE A 107 -16.80 16.78 18.03
N ALA A 108 -15.66 17.39 17.71
CA ALA A 108 -14.87 18.23 18.60
C ALA A 108 -15.62 19.53 18.96
N SER A 109 -16.37 20.11 18.02
CA SER A 109 -17.22 21.28 18.26
C SER A 109 -18.48 20.99 19.09
N GLY A 110 -18.71 19.73 19.50
CA GLY A 110 -19.82 19.34 20.37
C GLY A 110 -21.18 19.30 19.67
N MET A 111 -21.23 19.37 18.34
CA MET A 111 -22.47 19.41 17.56
C MET A 111 -23.19 18.06 17.44
N LEU A 112 -22.58 16.96 17.92
CA LEU A 112 -23.06 15.59 17.71
C LEU A 112 -23.31 14.84 19.01
N THR A 113 -24.39 14.06 19.05
CA THR A 113 -24.72 13.20 20.19
C THR A 113 -23.86 11.94 20.21
N GLU A 114 -23.71 11.29 21.38
CA GLU A 114 -22.94 10.05 21.49
C GLU A 114 -23.47 8.91 20.59
N SER A 115 -24.78 8.89 20.33
CA SER A 115 -25.41 7.91 19.45
C SER A 115 -25.01 8.10 17.98
N GLU A 116 -24.91 9.36 17.54
CA GLU A 116 -24.52 9.72 16.19
C GLU A 116 -23.04 9.46 15.95
N ILE A 117 -22.19 9.76 16.95
CA ILE A 117 -20.75 9.48 16.91
C ILE A 117 -20.49 7.98 16.72
N ARG A 118 -21.19 7.13 17.48
CA ARG A 118 -21.08 5.67 17.33
C ARG A 118 -21.55 5.19 15.97
N ARG A 119 -22.63 5.77 15.44
CA ARG A 119 -23.14 5.46 14.09
C ARG A 119 -22.13 5.85 13.01
N LEU A 120 -21.49 7.02 13.13
CA LEU A 120 -20.45 7.48 12.20
C LEU A 120 -19.24 6.54 12.22
N ALA A 121 -18.72 6.18 13.40
CA ALA A 121 -17.62 5.22 13.52
C ALA A 121 -17.96 3.83 12.94
N GLY A 122 -19.19 3.35 13.19
CA GLY A 122 -19.67 2.09 12.61
C GLY A 122 -19.77 2.13 11.08
N ASN A 123 -20.28 3.22 10.53
CA ASN A 123 -20.35 3.43 9.08
C ASN A 123 -18.97 3.50 8.44
N LEU A 124 -18.01 4.16 9.10
CA LEU A 124 -16.64 4.27 8.65
C LEU A 124 -15.98 2.88 8.55
N ASN A 125 -16.04 2.10 9.63
CA ASN A 125 -15.52 0.73 9.67
C ASN A 125 -16.18 -0.17 8.60
N ARG A 126 -17.49 -0.02 8.40
CA ARG A 126 -18.20 -0.77 7.36
C ARG A 126 -17.71 -0.43 5.96
N LYS A 127 -17.54 0.87 5.64
CA LYS A 127 -17.04 1.31 4.33
C LYS A 127 -15.62 0.80 4.08
N ILE A 128 -14.75 0.85 5.09
CA ILE A 128 -13.38 0.34 5.00
C ILE A 128 -13.37 -1.16 4.71
N ASN A 129 -14.11 -1.94 5.50
CA ASN A 129 -14.17 -3.39 5.30
C ASN A 129 -14.71 -3.75 3.92
N GLN A 130 -15.70 -2.99 3.42
CA GLN A 130 -16.25 -3.16 2.07
C GLN A 130 -15.21 -2.84 0.99
N SER A 131 -14.51 -1.70 1.08
CA SER A 131 -13.45 -1.31 0.15
C SER A 131 -12.28 -2.31 0.18
N THR A 132 -11.83 -2.70 1.36
CA THR A 132 -10.76 -3.70 1.52
C THR A 132 -11.16 -5.03 0.90
N TYR A 133 -12.36 -5.55 1.19
CA TYR A 133 -12.84 -6.81 0.62
C TYR A 133 -12.97 -6.74 -0.91
N LYS A 134 -13.53 -5.62 -1.42
CA LYS A 134 -13.71 -5.36 -2.86
C LYS A 134 -12.40 -5.43 -3.64
N HIS A 135 -11.33 -4.86 -3.08
CA HIS A 135 -10.03 -4.73 -3.77
C HIS A 135 -9.07 -5.89 -3.49
N PHE A 136 -9.03 -6.41 -2.26
CA PHE A 136 -8.12 -7.50 -1.90
C PHE A 136 -8.66 -8.88 -2.26
N LYS A 137 -9.97 -9.15 -2.24
CA LYS A 137 -10.59 -10.44 -2.66
C LYS A 137 -9.85 -11.71 -2.19
N GLY A 138 -9.33 -11.73 -0.96
CA GLY A 138 -8.56 -12.86 -0.40
C GLY A 138 -7.05 -12.79 -0.59
N LEU A 139 -6.51 -11.74 -1.22
CA LEU A 139 -5.10 -11.41 -1.18
C LEU A 139 -4.71 -11.06 0.26
N ILE A 140 -3.62 -11.66 0.74
CA ILE A 140 -3.04 -11.35 2.05
C ILE A 140 -1.79 -10.51 1.82
N LEU A 141 -1.71 -9.37 2.51
CA LEU A 141 -0.46 -8.61 2.62
C LEU A 141 0.42 -9.31 3.66
N PRO A 142 1.70 -9.60 3.32
CA PRO A 142 2.62 -10.11 4.33
C PRO A 142 2.77 -9.07 5.44
N GLU A 143 2.73 -9.53 6.68
CA GLU A 143 2.92 -8.66 7.84
C GLU A 143 4.37 -8.16 7.86
N ASN A 144 4.56 -6.83 7.91
CA ASN A 144 5.88 -6.22 8.02
C ASN A 144 5.89 -5.23 9.19
N LYS A 145 6.63 -5.59 10.25
CA LYS A 145 6.73 -4.79 11.48
C LYS A 145 7.43 -3.45 11.27
N GLU A 146 8.38 -3.36 10.34
CA GLU A 146 9.07 -2.11 10.03
C GLU A 146 8.12 -1.13 9.35
N PHE A 147 7.33 -1.60 8.39
CA PHE A 147 6.34 -0.75 7.72
C PHE A 147 5.26 -0.27 8.70
N LEU A 148 4.86 -1.14 9.64
CA LEU A 148 3.93 -0.76 10.70
C LEU A 148 4.52 0.33 11.60
N ALA A 149 5.77 0.17 12.03
CA ALA A 149 6.45 1.17 12.86
C ALA A 149 6.58 2.54 12.15
N ILE A 150 6.93 2.53 10.86
CA ILE A 150 6.99 3.75 10.04
C ILE A 150 5.61 4.40 9.93
N ALA A 151 4.56 3.59 9.73
CA ALA A 151 3.19 4.08 9.61
C ALA A 151 2.67 4.68 10.93
N GLU A 152 2.97 4.05 12.07
CA GLU A 152 2.63 4.56 13.40
C GLU A 152 3.33 5.89 13.68
N GLU A 153 4.63 6.00 13.35
CA GLU A 153 5.37 7.24 13.54
C GLU A 153 4.83 8.37 12.65
N LYS A 154 4.55 8.09 11.37
CA LYS A 154 3.93 9.06 10.46
C LYS A 154 2.57 9.53 10.96
N THR A 155 1.75 8.60 11.45
CA THR A 155 0.44 8.94 12.04
C THR A 155 0.63 9.82 13.26
N ARG A 156 1.56 9.48 14.15
CA ARG A 156 1.85 10.26 15.35
C ARG A 156 2.29 11.68 15.02
N VAL A 157 3.17 11.84 14.02
CA VAL A 157 3.61 13.16 13.54
C VAL A 157 2.43 13.93 12.94
N TYR A 158 1.64 13.30 12.08
CA TYR A 158 0.44 13.92 11.47
C TYR A 158 -0.52 14.47 12.53
N MET A 159 -0.86 13.64 13.52
CA MET A 159 -1.79 14.04 14.58
C MET A 159 -1.24 15.21 15.40
N LYS A 160 0.07 15.22 15.70
CA LYS A 160 0.71 16.33 16.42
C LYS A 160 0.76 17.62 15.61
N THR A 161 1.00 17.56 14.31
CA THR A 161 1.12 18.77 13.51
C THR A 161 -0.24 19.40 13.23
N ARG A 162 -1.28 18.59 13.00
CA ARG A 162 -2.54 19.06 12.44
C ARG A 162 -3.67 19.25 13.47
N LEU A 163 -3.53 18.69 14.68
CA LEU A 163 -4.58 18.70 15.71
C LEU A 163 -4.13 19.32 17.04
N THR A 164 -2.96 19.96 17.07
CA THR A 164 -2.44 20.72 18.24
C THR A 164 -2.40 22.23 17.97
N GLU A 165 -3.10 22.70 16.92
CA GLU A 165 -3.28 24.14 16.62
C GLU A 165 -4.51 24.76 17.28
N ASP A 166 -5.20 24.04 18.16
CA ASP A 166 -6.25 24.54 19.07
C ASP A 166 -5.79 24.47 20.54
#